data_AF-A0A7V8XJ51-F1
#
_entry.id   AF-A0A7V8XJ51-F1
#
_cell.length_a   1.000
_cell.length_b   1.000
_cell.length_c   1.000
_cell.angle_alpha   90.00
_cell.angle_beta   90.00
_cell.angle_gamma   90.00
#
_symmetry.space_group_name_H-M   'P 1'
#
loop_
_entity.id
_entity.type
_entity.pdbx_description
1 polymer ?
#
loop_
_entity_poly.entity_id
_entity_poly.type
_entity_poly.pdbx_seq_one_letter_code
_entity_poly.pdbx_strand_id
1 'polypeptide(L)'
;MKRPLYVPVAAVLMLAGCGGGSTEKQFEGVPLERQDPGPTHVHGLGLDQRTGTLFIATHTGLFEVPRNEQRARRIGDRFQDTMGFTAVSPDLFLGSGHPDIRDDAPPLLGLITSADQGRSWKAVSLRGQADFHILRSRGRNIYGYDSSHERLMTSTDGGERWVENDVPEAFLDLVVDPTDTSHLLASGAATLYESRDRGKTWRTSGVVTGLLGWPTPQLIYLVEQRGRVQ
;
A
#
# COMPACT_ATOMS: atom_id res chain seq x y z
N MET A 1 31.44 -66.32 -17.58
CA MET A 1 32.63 -65.47 -17.33
C MET A 1 32.89 -64.60 -18.55
N LYS A 2 32.97 -63.28 -18.32
CA LYS A 2 33.69 -62.23 -19.08
C LYS A 2 33.22 -61.86 -20.51
N ARG A 3 32.51 -60.73 -20.60
CA ARG A 3 32.66 -59.70 -21.66
C ARG A 3 33.92 -58.86 -21.35
N PRO A 4 34.60 -58.28 -22.36
CA PRO A 4 34.43 -56.85 -22.72
C PRO A 4 34.49 -56.62 -24.26
N LEU A 5 33.70 -55.72 -24.87
CA LEU A 5 33.80 -54.24 -24.98
C LEU A 5 35.09 -53.75 -25.67
N TYR A 6 34.98 -53.16 -26.87
CA TYR A 6 35.65 -51.90 -27.28
C TYR A 6 34.90 -51.23 -28.45
N VAL A 7 34.76 -49.91 -28.32
CA VAL A 7 34.04 -48.94 -29.17
C VAL A 7 34.99 -48.43 -30.27
N PRO A 8 34.55 -48.24 -31.53
CA PRO A 8 35.40 -47.64 -32.54
C PRO A 8 35.51 -46.12 -32.35
N VAL A 9 36.74 -45.63 -32.44
CA VAL A 9 37.09 -44.23 -32.63
C VAL A 9 36.71 -43.83 -34.05
N ALA A 10 35.96 -42.73 -34.21
CA ALA A 10 35.85 -42.04 -35.49
C ALA A 10 36.01 -40.53 -35.25
N ALA A 11 37.01 -39.98 -35.92
CA ALA A 11 37.46 -38.61 -35.85
C ALA A 11 36.45 -37.63 -36.49
N VAL A 12 36.36 -36.42 -35.94
CA VAL A 12 35.71 -35.28 -36.61
C VAL A 12 36.72 -34.14 -36.70
N LEU A 13 36.79 -33.58 -37.91
CA LEU A 13 37.72 -32.58 -38.42
C LEU A 13 37.72 -31.28 -37.62
N MET A 14 38.92 -30.75 -37.38
CA MET A 14 39.14 -29.37 -36.95
C MET A 14 39.15 -28.45 -38.18
N LEU A 15 38.18 -27.55 -38.28
CA LEU A 15 38.26 -26.37 -39.13
C LEU A 15 38.74 -25.19 -38.28
N ALA A 16 39.99 -24.78 -38.50
CA ALA A 16 40.54 -23.55 -37.94
C ALA A 16 39.95 -22.35 -38.68
N GLY A 17 39.01 -21.65 -38.04
CA GLY A 17 38.54 -20.34 -38.46
C GLY A 17 39.05 -19.27 -37.49
N CYS A 18 39.96 -18.41 -37.96
CA CYS A 18 40.39 -17.22 -37.23
C CYS A 18 39.22 -16.22 -37.13
N GLY A 19 38.76 -15.94 -35.91
CA GLY A 19 37.80 -14.90 -35.59
C GLY A 19 38.08 -14.39 -34.19
N GLY A 20 38.17 -13.06 -34.03
CA GLY A 20 38.78 -12.38 -32.90
C GLY A 20 38.29 -12.83 -31.52
N GLY A 21 39.24 -12.91 -30.57
CA GLY A 21 38.95 -13.25 -29.19
C GLY A 21 38.10 -12.19 -28.51
N SER A 22 36.81 -12.46 -28.37
CA SER A 22 36.02 -11.95 -27.26
C SER A 22 35.99 -13.03 -26.19
N THR A 23 36.73 -12.83 -25.11
CA THR A 23 36.42 -13.46 -23.83
C THR A 23 34.98 -13.12 -23.49
N GLU A 24 34.07 -14.06 -23.74
CA GLU A 24 32.76 -14.06 -23.10
C GLU A 24 33.02 -14.09 -21.61
N LYS A 25 32.89 -12.93 -20.97
CA LYS A 25 32.70 -12.89 -19.52
C LYS A 25 31.41 -13.63 -19.27
N GLN A 26 31.50 -14.89 -18.83
CA GLN A 26 30.41 -15.50 -18.08
C GLN A 26 30.07 -14.53 -16.97
N PHE A 27 28.93 -13.88 -17.08
CA PHE A 27 28.32 -13.22 -15.95
C PHE A 27 27.91 -14.33 -15.00
N GLU A 28 28.78 -14.67 -14.06
CA GLU A 28 28.34 -15.27 -12.82
C GLU A 28 27.35 -14.29 -12.22
N GLY A 29 26.07 -14.61 -12.33
CA GLY A 29 25.03 -13.85 -11.66
C GLY A 29 25.41 -13.80 -10.19
N VAL A 30 25.71 -12.60 -9.70
CA VAL A 30 25.68 -12.35 -8.26
C VAL A 30 24.32 -12.89 -7.81
N PRO A 31 24.25 -13.78 -6.80
CA PRO A 31 22.97 -14.10 -6.22
C PRO A 31 22.29 -12.77 -5.95
N LEU A 32 21.14 -12.51 -6.58
CA LEU A 32 20.29 -11.43 -6.12
C LEU A 32 19.83 -11.88 -4.74
N GLU A 33 20.67 -11.68 -3.71
CA GLU A 33 20.14 -11.34 -2.41
C GLU A 33 19.15 -10.23 -2.74
N ARG A 34 17.85 -10.53 -2.65
CA ARG A 34 16.82 -9.52 -2.76
C ARG A 34 17.13 -8.53 -1.65
N GLN A 35 17.88 -7.48 -1.97
CA GLN A 35 18.07 -6.37 -1.05
C GLN A 35 16.66 -5.86 -0.79
N ASP A 36 16.21 -6.01 0.44
CA ASP A 36 14.93 -5.46 0.85
C ASP A 36 15.04 -3.94 0.64
N PRO A 37 14.26 -3.36 -0.31
CA PRO A 37 14.34 -1.93 -0.60
C PRO A 37 13.94 -1.06 0.60
N GLY A 38 13.38 -1.66 1.66
CA GLY A 38 12.85 -0.94 2.80
C GLY A 38 11.54 -0.23 2.46
N PRO A 39 11.08 0.69 3.32
CA PRO A 39 9.83 1.41 3.11
C PRO A 39 9.98 2.45 2.00
N THR A 40 9.54 2.14 0.78
CA THR A 40 9.58 3.05 -0.38
C THR A 40 8.18 3.44 -0.82
N HIS A 41 7.94 4.74 -1.01
CA HIS A 41 6.62 5.35 -1.25
C HIS A 41 5.63 5.02 -0.13
N VAL A 42 5.48 5.96 0.81
CA VAL A 42 4.58 5.82 1.95
C VAL A 42 3.17 6.21 1.54
N HIS A 43 2.22 5.30 1.75
CA HIS A 43 0.79 5.50 1.43
C HIS A 43 -0.08 5.64 2.69
N GLY A 44 0.41 5.17 3.83
CA GLY A 44 -0.30 5.33 5.09
C GLY A 44 0.60 5.17 6.31
N LEU A 45 0.23 5.85 7.38
CA LEU A 45 0.88 5.76 8.68
C LEU A 45 -0.16 5.39 9.75
N GLY A 46 0.24 4.54 10.69
CA GLY A 46 -0.56 4.23 11.88
C GLY A 46 0.31 4.26 13.13
N LEU A 47 -0.23 4.75 14.24
CA LEU A 47 0.50 4.81 15.50
C LEU A 47 -0.22 3.99 16.56
N ASP A 48 0.43 2.95 17.10
CA ASP A 48 -0.04 2.37 18.37
C ASP A 48 0.33 3.35 19.48
N GLN A 49 -0.65 4.06 20.02
CA GLN A 49 -0.43 5.05 21.08
C GLN A 49 0.07 4.44 22.39
N ARG A 50 -0.23 3.16 22.66
CA ARG A 50 0.18 2.46 23.88
C ARG A 50 1.68 2.19 23.89
N THR A 51 2.23 1.74 22.76
CA THR A 51 3.66 1.39 22.63
C THR A 51 4.48 2.53 22.05
N GLY A 52 3.86 3.39 21.23
CA GLY A 52 4.53 4.36 20.37
C GLY A 52 5.14 3.75 19.11
N THR A 53 4.75 2.53 18.72
CA THR A 53 5.18 1.93 17.46
C THR A 53 4.50 2.62 16.28
N LEU A 54 5.30 3.10 15.33
CA LEU A 54 4.82 3.63 14.05
C LEU A 54 4.76 2.50 13.02
N PHE A 55 3.62 2.34 12.38
CA PHE A 55 3.40 1.46 11.23
C PHE A 55 3.44 2.29 9.94
N ILE A 56 4.10 1.78 8.91
CA ILE A 56 4.33 2.46 7.64
C ILE A 56 3.90 1.51 6.51
N ALA A 57 2.83 1.86 5.82
CA ALA A 57 2.33 1.15 4.65
C ALA A 57 2.98 1.70 3.37
N THR A 58 3.51 0.81 2.53
CA THR A 58 4.27 1.18 1.34
C THR A 58 4.01 0.23 0.17
N HIS A 59 4.54 0.58 -1.02
CA HIS A 59 4.54 -0.34 -2.17
C HIS A 59 5.28 -1.64 -1.94
N THR A 60 6.19 -1.61 -0.99
CA THR A 60 7.09 -2.72 -0.74
C THR A 60 6.65 -3.56 0.43
N GLY A 61 5.57 -3.23 1.16
CA GLY A 61 5.07 -3.97 2.32
C GLY A 61 4.61 -3.07 3.47
N LEU A 62 4.27 -3.71 4.60
CA LEU A 62 4.05 -3.00 5.85
C LEU A 62 5.32 -3.07 6.71
N PHE A 63 5.68 -1.95 7.33
CA PHE A 63 6.84 -1.82 8.19
C PHE A 63 6.44 -1.29 9.57
N GLU A 64 7.25 -1.62 10.59
CA GLU A 64 7.20 -1.02 11.92
C GLU A 64 8.48 -0.25 12.23
N VAL A 65 8.33 0.83 12.99
CA VAL A 65 9.39 1.53 13.70
C VAL A 65 9.01 1.56 15.17
N PRO A 66 9.59 0.68 16.01
CA PRO A 66 9.36 0.73 17.45
C PRO A 66 9.74 2.09 18.05
N ARG A 67 9.12 2.46 19.17
CA ARG A 67 9.45 3.71 19.86
C ARG A 67 10.96 3.78 20.15
N ASN A 68 11.56 4.94 19.85
CA ASN A 68 12.99 5.24 20.00
C ASN A 68 13.93 4.51 19.02
N GLU A 69 13.39 3.77 18.05
CA GLU A 69 14.18 3.27 16.94
C GLU A 69 14.12 4.25 15.75
N GLN A 70 15.14 4.24 14.91
CA GLN A 70 15.19 5.04 13.68
C GLN A 70 15.08 4.19 12.41
N ARG A 71 15.15 2.86 12.54
CA ARG A 71 15.16 1.94 11.41
C ARG A 71 13.84 1.21 11.31
N ALA A 72 13.19 1.32 10.16
CA ALA A 72 12.02 0.53 9.83
C ALA A 72 12.37 -0.94 9.63
N ARG A 73 11.49 -1.83 10.09
CA ARG A 73 11.58 -3.28 9.91
C ARG A 73 10.31 -3.77 9.23
N ARG A 74 10.46 -4.61 8.22
CA ARG A 74 9.32 -5.23 7.55
C ARG A 74 8.56 -6.12 8.52
N ILE A 75 7.23 -6.03 8.46
CA ILE A 75 6.35 -6.90 9.24
C ILE A 75 6.08 -8.17 8.44
N GLY A 76 6.51 -9.29 8.99
CA GLY A 76 6.43 -10.59 8.33
C GLY A 76 7.35 -10.70 7.11
N ASP A 77 7.13 -11.74 6.30
CA ASP A 77 7.79 -11.92 5.00
C ASP A 77 6.79 -11.65 3.88
N ARG A 78 6.22 -10.44 3.81
CA ARG A 78 5.32 -10.03 2.72
C ARG A 78 5.79 -8.73 2.08
N PHE A 79 5.70 -8.69 0.76
CA PHE A 79 6.01 -7.56 -0.14
C PHE A 79 4.73 -7.07 -0.84
N GLN A 80 3.60 -7.20 -0.15
CA GLN A 80 2.31 -6.72 -0.61
C GLN A 80 2.34 -5.20 -0.80
N ASP A 81 1.85 -4.72 -1.93
CA ASP A 81 1.71 -3.30 -2.20
C ASP A 81 0.55 -2.74 -1.38
N THR A 82 0.86 -2.04 -0.30
CA THR A 82 -0.14 -1.52 0.65
C THR A 82 -0.44 -0.06 0.33
N MET A 83 -1.39 0.15 -0.57
CA MET A 83 -1.81 1.47 -1.08
C MET A 83 -2.77 2.22 -0.14
N GLY A 84 -3.52 1.49 0.69
CA GLY A 84 -4.40 2.07 1.69
C GLY A 84 -4.17 1.41 3.03
N PHE A 85 -4.13 2.19 4.10
CA PHE A 85 -3.89 1.66 5.44
C PHE A 85 -4.57 2.50 6.54
N THR A 86 -5.10 1.81 7.55
CA THR A 86 -5.57 2.42 8.79
C THR A 86 -5.36 1.47 9.96
N ALA A 87 -4.68 1.94 11.01
CA ALA A 87 -4.68 1.27 12.31
C ALA A 87 -5.94 1.66 13.09
N VAL A 88 -6.91 0.74 13.22
CA VAL A 88 -8.19 0.98 13.91
C VAL A 88 -8.03 0.84 15.42
N SER A 89 -7.25 -0.15 15.84
CA SER A 89 -6.84 -0.41 17.22
C SER A 89 -5.46 -1.08 17.21
N PRO A 90 -4.82 -1.33 18.37
CA PRO A 90 -3.50 -1.94 18.42
C PRO A 90 -3.35 -3.22 17.60
N ASP A 91 -4.39 -4.05 17.52
CA ASP A 91 -4.33 -5.33 16.79
C ASP A 91 -5.18 -5.34 15.51
N LEU A 92 -6.13 -4.42 15.36
CA LEU A 92 -7.03 -4.37 14.20
C LEU A 92 -6.58 -3.32 13.18
N PHE A 93 -6.11 -3.77 12.03
CA PHE A 93 -5.77 -2.92 10.89
C PHE A 93 -6.72 -3.16 9.71
N LEU A 94 -6.91 -2.11 8.92
CA LEU A 94 -7.54 -2.16 7.60
C LEU A 94 -6.48 -1.83 6.55
N GLY A 95 -6.58 -2.47 5.40
CA GLY A 95 -5.67 -2.28 4.28
C GLY A 95 -6.37 -2.40 2.93
N SER A 96 -5.66 -1.98 1.88
CA SER A 96 -6.00 -2.15 0.47
C SER A 96 -4.72 -2.06 -0.38
N GLY A 97 -4.80 -2.44 -1.65
CA GLY A 97 -3.72 -2.31 -2.62
C GLY A 97 -3.62 -3.56 -3.51
N HIS A 98 -2.40 -3.98 -3.80
CA HIS A 98 -2.12 -5.13 -4.66
C HIS A 98 -1.49 -6.29 -3.89
N PRO A 99 -1.75 -7.56 -4.27
CA PRO A 99 -1.21 -8.72 -3.59
C PRO A 99 0.32 -8.74 -3.61
N ASP A 100 0.91 -9.55 -2.73
CA ASP A 100 2.31 -9.92 -2.90
C ASP A 100 2.47 -10.62 -4.25
N ILE A 101 3.56 -10.35 -4.98
CA ILE A 101 3.82 -10.96 -6.30
C ILE A 101 3.84 -12.50 -6.26
N ARG A 102 4.03 -13.09 -5.08
CA ARG A 102 4.00 -14.54 -4.87
C ARG A 102 2.60 -15.11 -4.69
N ASP A 103 1.61 -14.28 -4.40
CA ASP A 103 0.23 -14.72 -4.18
C ASP A 103 -0.50 -14.91 -5.51
N ASP A 104 -1.23 -16.01 -5.65
CA ASP A 104 -2.21 -16.19 -6.73
C ASP A 104 -3.53 -15.49 -6.34
N ALA A 105 -3.62 -14.20 -6.65
CA ALA A 105 -4.74 -13.35 -6.31
C ALA A 105 -5.06 -12.33 -7.43
N PRO A 106 -6.31 -11.84 -7.51
CA PRO A 106 -6.63 -10.69 -8.37
C PRO A 106 -5.72 -9.50 -8.06
N PRO A 107 -5.45 -8.63 -9.05
CA PRO A 107 -4.52 -7.52 -8.89
C PRO A 107 -4.98 -6.54 -7.81
N LEU A 108 -6.28 -6.42 -7.56
CA LEU A 108 -6.82 -5.52 -6.53
C LEU A 108 -7.27 -6.33 -5.32
N LEU A 109 -6.82 -5.95 -4.13
CA LEU A 109 -7.19 -6.65 -2.90
C LEU A 109 -8.57 -6.26 -2.37
N GLY A 110 -9.09 -5.10 -2.75
CA GLY A 110 -10.26 -4.50 -2.11
C GLY A 110 -9.97 -4.17 -0.64
N LEU A 111 -10.98 -4.26 0.21
CA LEU A 111 -10.78 -4.10 1.65
C LEU A 111 -10.25 -5.41 2.24
N ILE A 112 -9.09 -5.31 2.89
CA ILE A 112 -8.50 -6.38 3.71
C ILE A 112 -8.39 -5.94 5.17
N THR A 113 -8.36 -6.90 6.08
CA THR A 113 -8.16 -6.67 7.52
C THR A 113 -7.08 -7.57 8.10
N SER A 114 -6.36 -7.05 9.09
CA SER A 114 -5.43 -7.80 9.92
C SER A 114 -5.85 -7.68 11.39
N ALA A 115 -5.72 -8.77 12.13
CA ALA A 115 -5.98 -8.86 13.56
C ALA A 115 -4.69 -9.18 14.36
N ASP A 116 -3.52 -9.07 13.72
CA ASP A 116 -2.23 -9.51 14.26
C ASP A 116 -1.10 -8.52 13.92
N GLN A 117 -1.44 -7.23 13.89
CA GLN A 117 -0.53 -6.11 13.58
C GLN A 117 0.07 -6.19 12.18
N GLY A 118 -0.71 -6.65 11.20
CA GLY A 118 -0.33 -6.70 9.78
C GLY A 118 0.54 -7.89 9.38
N ARG A 119 0.72 -8.89 10.26
CA ARG A 119 1.47 -10.12 9.93
C ARG A 119 0.70 -11.00 8.96
N SER A 120 -0.63 -11.04 9.08
CA SER A 120 -1.53 -11.72 8.15
C SER A 120 -2.75 -10.87 7.83
N TRP A 121 -3.34 -11.12 6.66
CA TRP A 121 -4.45 -10.34 6.12
C TRP A 121 -5.55 -11.25 5.59
N LYS A 122 -6.80 -10.84 5.82
CA LYS A 122 -8.01 -11.51 5.32
C LYS A 122 -8.80 -10.54 4.46
N ALA A 123 -9.35 -11.04 3.35
CA ALA A 123 -10.29 -10.27 2.54
C ALA A 123 -11.58 -10.02 3.32
N VAL A 124 -12.10 -8.79 3.23
CA VAL A 124 -13.41 -8.39 3.77
C VAL A 124 -14.41 -8.27 2.64
N SER A 125 -14.10 -7.44 1.63
CA SER A 125 -15.00 -7.13 0.51
C SER A 125 -14.22 -6.61 -0.70
N LEU A 126 -14.90 -6.48 -1.85
CA LEU A 126 -14.38 -5.80 -3.06
C LEU A 126 -13.07 -6.40 -3.62
N ARG A 127 -12.80 -7.68 -3.32
CA ARG A 127 -11.66 -8.41 -3.89
C ARG A 127 -11.74 -8.39 -5.41
N GLY A 128 -10.69 -7.91 -6.05
CA GLY A 128 -10.58 -7.72 -7.50
C GLY A 128 -11.32 -6.52 -8.05
N GLN A 129 -11.92 -5.66 -7.22
CA GLN A 129 -12.84 -4.61 -7.67
C GLN A 129 -12.44 -3.19 -7.27
N ALA A 130 -11.72 -2.98 -6.16
CA ALA A 130 -11.38 -1.64 -5.68
C ALA A 130 -9.93 -1.54 -5.23
N ASP A 131 -9.34 -0.36 -5.45
CA ASP A 131 -8.01 -0.01 -4.95
C ASP A 131 -8.08 1.28 -4.13
N PHE A 132 -8.25 1.12 -2.81
CA PHE A 132 -8.30 2.25 -1.90
C PHE A 132 -6.92 2.84 -1.65
N HIS A 133 -6.63 3.99 -2.26
CA HIS A 133 -5.43 4.80 -1.95
C HIS A 133 -5.62 5.67 -0.71
N ILE A 134 -6.87 6.03 -0.40
CA ILE A 134 -7.22 6.67 0.86
C ILE A 134 -8.17 5.73 1.58
N LEU A 135 -7.81 5.35 2.81
CA LEU A 135 -8.65 4.52 3.66
C LEU A 135 -8.71 5.18 5.04
N ARG A 136 -9.91 5.47 5.53
CA ARG A 136 -10.14 6.10 6.83
C ARG A 136 -11.26 5.37 7.55
N SER A 137 -11.17 5.30 8.88
CA SER A 137 -12.26 4.76 9.71
C SER A 137 -12.53 5.57 10.97
N ARG A 138 -13.79 5.50 11.40
CA ARG A 138 -14.30 6.00 12.69
C ARG A 138 -15.34 5.01 13.20
N GLY A 139 -14.94 4.17 14.15
CA GLY A 139 -15.74 3.03 14.56
C GLY A 139 -15.99 2.07 13.38
N ARG A 140 -17.25 1.72 13.12
CA ARG A 140 -17.64 0.88 11.96
C ARG A 140 -17.79 1.65 10.65
N ASN A 141 -17.68 2.99 10.68
CA ASN A 141 -17.75 3.80 9.47
C ASN A 141 -16.39 3.76 8.76
N ILE A 142 -16.40 3.42 7.48
CA ILE A 142 -15.20 3.37 6.63
C ILE A 142 -15.43 4.25 5.40
N TYR A 143 -14.41 5.00 5.03
CA TYR A 143 -14.37 5.87 3.86
C TYR A 143 -13.14 5.46 3.05
N GLY A 144 -13.37 5.01 1.82
CA GLY A 144 -12.34 4.53 0.91
C GLY A 144 -12.40 5.31 -0.40
N TYR A 145 -11.32 5.99 -0.78
CA TYR A 145 -11.19 6.59 -2.10
C TYR A 145 -10.59 5.55 -3.05
N ASP A 146 -11.41 5.04 -3.96
CA ASP A 146 -11.05 4.04 -4.97
C ASP A 146 -10.41 4.76 -6.16
N SER A 147 -9.08 4.69 -6.26
CA SER A 147 -8.30 5.40 -7.28
C SER A 147 -8.52 4.83 -8.67
N SER A 148 -8.85 3.53 -8.77
CA SER A 148 -9.04 2.83 -10.04
C SER A 148 -10.31 3.29 -10.78
N HIS A 149 -11.29 3.82 -10.05
CA HIS A 149 -12.56 4.29 -10.58
C HIS A 149 -12.87 5.75 -10.22
N GLU A 150 -11.92 6.46 -9.62
CA GLU A 150 -12.01 7.86 -9.18
C GLU A 150 -13.31 8.17 -8.40
N ARG A 151 -13.62 7.38 -7.37
CA ARG A 151 -14.87 7.52 -6.59
C ARG A 151 -14.63 7.38 -5.09
N LEU A 152 -15.51 7.99 -4.30
CA LEU A 152 -15.55 7.77 -2.86
C LEU A 152 -16.55 6.66 -2.54
N MET A 153 -16.07 5.60 -1.89
CA MET A 153 -16.90 4.55 -1.33
C MET A 153 -17.05 4.76 0.17
N THR A 154 -18.28 4.65 0.69
CA THR A 154 -18.55 4.74 2.13
C THR A 154 -19.29 3.52 2.65
N SER A 155 -18.95 3.11 3.86
CA SER A 155 -19.57 2.00 4.56
C SER A 155 -19.92 2.39 5.99
N THR A 156 -21.01 1.83 6.52
CA THR A 156 -21.45 1.98 7.92
C THR A 156 -21.40 0.67 8.70
N ASP A 157 -21.09 -0.45 8.04
CA ASP A 157 -21.16 -1.80 8.59
C ASP A 157 -19.78 -2.47 8.72
N GLY A 158 -18.69 -1.69 8.71
CA GLY A 158 -17.33 -2.23 8.80
C GLY A 158 -16.77 -2.69 7.46
N GLY A 159 -17.33 -2.19 6.35
CA GLY A 159 -16.85 -2.47 5.00
C GLY A 159 -17.46 -3.72 4.37
N GLU A 160 -18.56 -4.25 4.92
CA GLU A 160 -19.26 -5.39 4.30
C GLU A 160 -20.08 -4.91 3.09
N ARG A 161 -20.70 -3.73 3.20
CA ARG A 161 -21.45 -3.09 2.13
C ARG A 161 -21.01 -1.65 1.94
N TRP A 162 -21.15 -1.18 0.70
CA TRP A 162 -20.63 0.11 0.28
C TRP A 162 -21.67 0.91 -0.50
N VAL A 163 -21.62 2.22 -0.32
CA VAL A 163 -22.32 3.22 -1.14
C VAL A 163 -21.25 3.97 -1.92
N GLU A 164 -21.41 4.02 -3.23
CA GLU A 164 -20.56 4.79 -4.14
C GLU A 164 -21.06 6.24 -4.20
N ASN A 165 -20.13 7.18 -4.17
CA ASN A 165 -20.40 8.60 -4.25
C ASN A 165 -19.41 9.24 -5.22
N ASP A 166 -19.95 10.11 -6.08
CA ASP A 166 -19.13 10.91 -6.98
C ASP A 166 -18.26 11.90 -6.19
N VAL A 167 -17.11 12.23 -6.76
CA VAL A 167 -16.19 13.23 -6.22
C VAL A 167 -16.03 14.37 -7.22
N PRO A 168 -15.80 15.62 -6.76
CA PRO A 168 -15.62 16.77 -7.65
C PRO A 168 -14.32 16.71 -8.46
N GLU A 169 -13.30 16.04 -7.94
CA GLU A 169 -12.02 15.75 -8.59
C GLU A 169 -11.32 14.59 -7.87
N ALA A 170 -10.17 14.17 -8.39
CA ALA A 170 -9.31 13.22 -7.68
C ALA A 170 -8.78 13.81 -6.37
N PHE A 171 -8.90 13.03 -5.29
CA PHE A 171 -8.42 13.45 -3.98
C PHE A 171 -6.98 13.02 -3.74
N LEU A 172 -6.20 13.93 -3.17
CA LEU A 172 -4.88 13.68 -2.60
C LEU A 172 -5.01 13.04 -1.21
N ASP A 173 -5.91 13.56 -0.36
CA ASP A 173 -6.17 13.03 0.97
C ASP A 173 -7.61 13.33 1.43
N LEU A 174 -8.07 12.60 2.44
CA LEU A 174 -9.36 12.77 3.11
C LEU A 174 -9.22 12.51 4.61
N VAL A 175 -9.89 13.33 5.42
CA VAL A 175 -10.05 13.14 6.87
C VAL A 175 -11.51 13.18 7.28
N VAL A 176 -11.81 12.46 8.35
CA VAL A 176 -13.14 12.37 8.96
C VAL A 176 -13.10 13.12 10.28
N ASP A 177 -14.06 14.01 10.51
CA ASP A 177 -14.25 14.70 11.78
C ASP A 177 -14.31 13.67 12.92
N PRO A 178 -13.50 13.81 13.98
CA PRO A 178 -13.44 12.84 15.07
C PRO A 178 -14.73 12.76 15.90
N THR A 179 -15.63 13.73 15.78
CA THR A 179 -16.91 13.81 16.52
C THR A 179 -18.15 13.66 15.65
N ASP A 180 -18.05 13.86 14.34
CA ASP A 180 -19.17 13.69 13.40
C ASP A 180 -18.73 12.94 12.14
N THR A 181 -19.08 11.66 12.05
CA THR A 181 -18.74 10.86 10.86
C THR A 181 -19.41 11.33 9.56
N SER A 182 -20.36 12.27 9.62
CA SER A 182 -20.94 12.90 8.41
C SER A 182 -20.10 14.03 7.84
N HIS A 183 -19.17 14.56 8.64
CA HIS A 183 -18.35 15.71 8.29
C HIS A 183 -16.97 15.27 7.82
N LEU A 184 -16.67 15.52 6.54
CA LEU A 184 -15.43 15.14 5.88
C LEU A 184 -14.75 16.36 5.32
N LEU A 185 -13.41 16.34 5.32
CA LEU A 185 -12.59 17.24 4.52
C LEU A 185 -11.75 16.40 3.57
N ALA A 186 -11.63 16.86 2.32
CA ALA A 186 -10.80 16.23 1.31
C ALA A 186 -9.97 17.28 0.59
N SER A 187 -8.69 17.00 0.37
CA SER A 187 -7.80 17.84 -0.42
C SER A 187 -7.71 17.28 -1.84
N GLY A 188 -7.93 18.12 -2.84
CA GLY A 188 -7.67 17.84 -4.25
C GLY A 188 -6.32 18.40 -4.70
N ALA A 189 -6.17 18.65 -6.00
CA ALA A 189 -4.93 19.18 -6.57
C ALA A 189 -4.58 20.59 -6.07
N ALA A 190 -5.58 21.44 -5.83
CA ALA A 190 -5.41 22.79 -5.30
C ALA A 190 -6.52 23.24 -4.35
N THR A 191 -7.56 22.43 -4.21
CA THR A 191 -8.82 22.81 -3.54
C THR A 191 -9.03 21.96 -2.30
N LEU A 192 -9.47 22.59 -1.21
CA LEU A 192 -10.00 21.89 -0.05
C LEU A 192 -11.52 21.80 -0.20
N TYR A 193 -12.07 20.60 -0.12
CA TYR A 193 -13.49 20.31 -0.15
C TYR A 193 -13.99 19.90 1.22
N GLU A 194 -15.25 20.23 1.49
CA GLU A 194 -15.97 19.85 2.68
C GLU A 194 -17.27 19.15 2.31
N SER A 195 -17.57 18.06 3.01
CA SER A 195 -18.86 17.38 2.95
C SER A 195 -19.46 17.30 4.34
N ARG A 196 -20.79 17.45 4.44
CA ARG A 196 -21.55 17.29 5.70
C ARG A 196 -22.58 16.17 5.65
N ASP A 197 -22.50 15.32 4.63
CA ASP A 197 -23.44 14.24 4.37
C ASP A 197 -22.74 12.93 4.00
N ARG A 198 -21.53 12.71 4.56
CA ARG A 198 -20.68 11.53 4.33
C ARG A 198 -20.16 11.42 2.90
N GLY A 199 -19.87 12.55 2.26
CA GLY A 199 -19.28 12.60 0.94
C GLY A 199 -20.26 12.41 -0.21
N LYS A 200 -21.58 12.51 0.05
CA LYS A 200 -22.59 12.50 -1.02
C LYS A 200 -22.58 13.81 -1.81
N THR A 201 -22.35 14.92 -1.12
CA THR A 201 -22.17 16.23 -1.73
C THR A 201 -20.94 16.94 -1.15
N TRP A 202 -20.35 17.80 -1.98
CA TRP A 202 -19.12 18.52 -1.66
C TRP A 202 -19.27 20.01 -1.98
N ARG A 203 -18.68 20.85 -1.13
CA ARG A 203 -18.48 22.27 -1.40
C ARG A 203 -17.01 22.63 -1.27
N THR A 204 -16.57 23.62 -2.04
CA THR A 204 -15.26 24.21 -1.83
C THR A 204 -15.21 24.93 -0.48
N SER A 205 -14.20 24.63 0.34
CA SER A 205 -13.95 25.25 1.64
C SER A 205 -12.67 26.09 1.67
N GLY A 206 -11.79 25.98 0.66
CA GLY A 206 -10.57 26.77 0.57
C GLY A 206 -9.71 26.42 -0.64
N VAL A 207 -8.64 27.20 -0.85
CA VAL A 207 -7.62 26.98 -1.88
C VAL A 207 -6.32 26.59 -1.19
N VAL A 208 -6.24 25.33 -0.80
CA VAL A 208 -5.08 24.72 -0.15
C VAL A 208 -5.06 23.24 -0.49
N THR A 209 -3.86 22.65 -0.59
CA THR A 209 -3.67 21.22 -0.86
C THR A 209 -2.54 20.66 0.01
N GLY A 210 -2.64 19.39 0.35
CA GLY A 210 -1.69 18.69 1.20
C GLY A 210 -2.31 17.48 1.86
N LEU A 211 -1.50 16.78 2.66
CA LEU A 211 -1.99 15.70 3.53
C LEU A 211 -2.69 16.31 4.73
N LEU A 212 -3.82 15.74 5.12
CA LEU A 212 -4.70 16.26 6.16
C LEU A 212 -4.58 15.42 7.43
N GLY A 213 -4.64 16.08 8.58
CA GLY A 213 -4.73 15.42 9.88
C GLY A 213 -5.81 16.05 10.74
N TRP A 214 -6.75 15.27 11.26
CA TRP A 214 -7.81 15.79 12.14
C TRP A 214 -7.86 15.03 13.46
N PRO A 215 -6.86 15.22 14.34
CA PRO A 215 -6.75 14.44 15.57
C PRO A 215 -7.78 14.79 16.64
N THR A 216 -8.25 16.04 16.68
CA THR A 216 -9.24 16.51 17.67
C THR A 216 -10.23 17.47 17.02
N PRO A 217 -11.45 17.66 17.55
CA PRO A 217 -12.46 18.51 16.92
C PRO A 217 -12.00 19.96 16.69
N GLN A 218 -11.06 20.46 17.49
CA GLN A 218 -10.56 21.83 17.43
C GLN A 218 -9.32 22.01 16.55
N LEU A 219 -8.75 20.92 16.02
CA LEU A 219 -7.44 20.95 15.39
C LEU A 219 -7.41 20.13 14.11
N ILE A 220 -7.19 20.84 13.01
CA ILE A 220 -6.94 20.27 11.68
C ILE A 220 -5.53 20.72 11.29
N TYR A 221 -4.73 19.77 10.86
CA TYR A 221 -3.40 19.98 10.32
C TYR A 221 -3.41 19.78 8.82
N LEU A 222 -2.58 20.55 8.13
CA LEU A 222 -2.25 20.32 6.73
C LEU A 222 -0.74 20.28 6.53
N VAL A 223 -0.26 19.23 5.86
CA VAL A 223 1.15 19.08 5.46
C VAL A 223 1.26 19.33 3.96
N GLU A 224 1.91 20.42 3.59
CA GLU A 224 2.14 20.78 2.19
C GLU A 224 3.23 19.91 1.55
N GLN A 225 3.33 19.91 0.22
CA GLN A 225 4.32 19.13 -0.53
C GLN A 225 5.78 19.34 -0.09
N ARG A 226 6.12 20.51 0.47
CA ARG A 226 7.47 20.82 0.99
C ARG A 226 7.66 20.46 2.47
N GLY A 227 6.72 19.74 3.07
CA GLY A 227 6.76 19.30 4.46
C GLY A 227 6.40 20.37 5.49
N ARG A 228 5.90 21.54 5.06
CA ARG A 228 5.42 22.58 5.97
C ARG A 228 4.09 22.14 6.59
N VAL A 229 4.01 22.20 7.92
CA VAL A 229 2.79 21.92 8.68
C VAL A 229 2.10 23.23 9.03
N GLN A 230 0.78 23.27 8.84
CA GLN A 230 -0.12 24.37 9.22
C GLN A 230 -1.22 23.84 10.12
#